data_AF-X0LC29-F1
#
_entry.id   AF-X0LC29-F1
#
_cell.length_a   1.000
_cell.length_b   1.000
_cell.length_c   1.000
_cell.angle_alpha   90.00
_cell.angle_beta   90.00
_cell.angle_gamma   90.00
#
_symmetry.space_group_name_H-M   'P 1'
#
loop_
_entity.id
_entity.type
_entity.pdbx_description
1 polymer ?
#
loop_
_entity_poly.entity_id
_entity_poly.type
_entity_poly.pdbx_seq_one_letter_code
_entity_poly.pdbx_strand_id
1 'polypeptide(L)'
;MSMTTTTYSTTTYITSTSPVTYPSPPRAAAPYDSPLPIYERYKAARQAWYSTQPRNKCNDKAYRKAKGLRAKYTKAAVEYALGWKEMGAQLVLERGQGRRDWTTEEINAYLDFGEAENKRIEQAVITQLEQGYNLNGGLNAIQEEAIRDNQAQQLYYDSQNTHQKL
;
A
#
# COMPACT_ATOMS: atom_id res chain seq x y z
N MET A 1 48.77 44.89 -12.56
CA MET A 1 47.95 43.82 -11.95
C MET A 1 46.52 44.30 -11.91
N SER A 2 45.65 43.77 -12.76
CA SER A 2 44.22 44.14 -12.79
C SER A 2 43.42 42.92 -13.25
N MET A 3 42.56 42.40 -12.37
CA MET A 3 41.61 41.33 -12.68
C MET A 3 40.40 41.93 -13.37
N THR A 4 39.97 41.33 -14.48
CA THR A 4 38.71 41.67 -15.16
C THR A 4 37.69 40.58 -14.87
N THR A 5 36.59 40.97 -14.20
CA THR A 5 35.43 40.13 -13.90
C THR A 5 34.43 40.24 -15.04
N THR A 6 34.11 39.13 -15.70
CA THR A 6 33.10 39.07 -16.78
C THR A 6 31.72 38.77 -16.19
N THR A 7 30.79 39.70 -16.35
CA THR A 7 29.37 39.57 -16.02
C THR A 7 28.62 38.96 -17.20
N TYR A 8 27.83 37.90 -16.98
CA TYR A 8 26.94 37.31 -17.99
C TYR A 8 25.49 37.70 -17.70
N SER A 9 24.83 38.36 -18.65
CA SER A 9 23.40 38.69 -18.59
C SER A 9 22.57 37.49 -19.04
N THR A 10 21.64 37.02 -18.20
CA THR A 10 20.71 35.94 -18.53
C THR A 10 19.38 36.53 -18.97
N THR A 11 18.95 36.25 -20.19
CA THR A 11 17.67 36.66 -20.76
C THR A 11 16.57 35.70 -20.31
N THR A 12 15.57 36.20 -19.59
CA THR A 12 14.36 35.48 -19.19
C THR A 12 13.27 35.63 -20.26
N TYR A 13 12.78 34.52 -20.82
CA TYR A 13 11.59 34.50 -21.67
C TYR A 13 10.35 34.17 -20.82
N ILE A 14 9.33 35.03 -20.86
CA ILE A 14 8.05 34.84 -20.16
C ILE A 14 7.02 34.38 -21.20
N THR A 15 6.61 33.11 -21.14
CA THR A 15 5.57 32.57 -22.03
C THR A 15 4.24 32.51 -21.27
N SER A 16 3.34 33.42 -21.61
CA SER A 16 1.93 33.40 -21.21
C SER A 16 1.22 32.21 -21.89
N THR A 17 0.60 31.31 -21.12
CA THR A 17 -0.27 30.25 -21.65
C THR A 17 -1.53 30.17 -20.78
N SER A 18 -2.69 30.40 -21.40
CA SER A 18 -4.02 30.26 -20.79
C SER A 18 -4.28 28.82 -20.28
N PRO A 19 -5.08 28.63 -19.22
CA PRO A 19 -5.30 27.31 -18.65
C PRO A 19 -6.25 26.47 -19.52
N VAL A 20 -5.69 25.51 -20.25
CA VAL A 20 -6.47 24.39 -20.79
C VAL A 20 -6.84 23.49 -19.62
N THR A 21 -8.13 23.42 -19.28
CA THR A 21 -8.63 22.46 -18.29
C THR A 21 -8.65 21.08 -18.94
N TYR A 22 -7.60 20.30 -18.74
CA TYR A 22 -7.61 18.88 -19.03
C TYR A 22 -8.55 18.19 -18.02
N PRO A 23 -9.47 17.31 -18.46
CA PRO A 23 -10.12 16.42 -17.52
C PRO A 23 -9.02 15.62 -16.81
N SER A 24 -8.96 15.74 -15.48
CA SER A 24 -8.04 14.94 -14.68
C SER A 24 -8.16 13.48 -15.12
N PRO A 25 -7.04 12.76 -15.34
CA PRO A 25 -7.12 11.33 -15.56
C PRO A 25 -7.92 10.72 -14.40
N PRO A 26 -8.78 9.71 -14.65
CA PRO A 26 -9.48 9.02 -13.59
C PRO A 26 -8.44 8.65 -12.54
N ARG A 27 -8.72 8.99 -11.27
CA ARG A 27 -7.84 8.70 -10.14
C ARG A 27 -7.36 7.26 -10.30
N ALA A 28 -6.06 7.06 -10.52
CA ALA A 28 -5.48 5.72 -10.56
C ALA A 28 -5.95 4.99 -9.31
N ALA A 29 -6.40 3.75 -9.45
CA ALA A 29 -6.81 2.95 -8.30
C ALA A 29 -5.66 2.96 -7.29
N ALA A 30 -5.98 3.12 -6.01
CA ALA A 30 -4.95 3.13 -4.97
C ALA A 30 -4.19 1.79 -5.01
N PRO A 31 -2.86 1.79 -4.84
CA PRO A 31 -2.08 0.56 -4.81
C PRO A 31 -2.66 -0.45 -3.82
N TYR A 32 -2.70 -1.73 -4.19
CA TYR A 32 -3.34 -2.77 -3.38
C TYR A 32 -2.69 -2.89 -1.99
N ASP A 33 -1.39 -2.59 -1.88
CA ASP A 33 -0.59 -2.64 -0.66
C ASP A 33 -0.58 -1.32 0.11
N SER A 34 -1.34 -0.31 -0.33
CA SER A 34 -1.49 0.92 0.44
C SER A 34 -2.41 0.73 1.66
N PRO A 35 -2.20 1.46 2.77
CA PRO A 35 -2.86 1.19 4.05
C PRO A 35 -4.39 1.26 4.01
N LEU A 36 -4.96 2.20 3.24
CA LEU A 36 -6.41 2.36 3.14
C LEU A 36 -7.07 1.17 2.43
N PRO A 37 -6.66 0.78 1.20
CA PRO A 37 -7.04 -0.49 0.58
C PRO A 37 -6.91 -1.72 1.48
N ILE A 38 -5.80 -1.85 2.21
CA ILE A 38 -5.61 -2.95 3.15
C ILE A 38 -6.70 -2.95 4.22
N TYR A 39 -6.95 -1.79 4.85
CA TYR A 39 -7.95 -1.67 5.90
C TYR A 39 -9.38 -1.92 5.39
N GLU A 40 -9.71 -1.45 4.19
CA GLU A 40 -11.03 -1.73 3.60
C GLU A 40 -11.24 -3.23 3.34
N ARG A 41 -10.22 -3.95 2.86
CA ARG A 41 -10.28 -5.43 2.74
C ARG A 41 -10.47 -6.10 4.10
N TYR A 42 -9.73 -5.65 5.12
CA TYR A 42 -9.86 -6.16 6.48
C TYR A 42 -11.28 -5.97 7.02
N LYS A 43 -11.84 -4.75 6.88
CA LYS A 43 -13.22 -4.44 7.26
C LYS A 43 -14.23 -5.32 6.53
N ALA A 44 -14.09 -5.48 5.22
CA ALA A 44 -15.01 -6.30 4.43
C ALA A 44 -14.99 -7.77 4.88
N ALA A 45 -13.80 -8.36 5.04
CA ALA A 45 -13.63 -9.72 5.53
C ALA A 45 -14.20 -9.91 6.95
N ARG A 46 -13.98 -8.92 7.82
CA ARG A 46 -14.54 -8.91 9.18
C ARG A 46 -16.06 -8.80 9.17
N GLN A 47 -16.62 -7.95 8.33
CA GLN A 47 -18.07 -7.79 8.20
C GLN A 47 -18.72 -9.06 7.66
N ALA A 48 -18.11 -9.72 6.68
CA ALA A 48 -18.54 -11.02 6.17
C ALA A 48 -18.47 -12.11 7.25
N TRP A 49 -17.46 -12.05 8.13
CA TRP A 49 -17.43 -12.92 9.30
C TRP A 49 -18.57 -12.57 10.26
N TYR A 50 -18.77 -11.29 10.61
CA TYR A 50 -19.86 -10.85 11.50
C TYR A 50 -21.25 -11.29 11.05
N SER A 51 -21.55 -11.31 9.75
CA SER A 51 -22.86 -11.79 9.25
C SER A 51 -23.13 -13.27 9.55
N THR A 52 -22.10 -14.04 9.91
CA THR A 52 -22.22 -15.46 10.30
C THR A 52 -22.24 -15.67 11.82
N GLN A 53 -22.06 -14.60 12.61
CA GLN A 53 -21.87 -14.70 14.06
C GLN A 53 -23.07 -14.14 14.83
N PRO A 54 -23.35 -14.66 16.04
CA PRO A 54 -24.30 -14.04 16.94
C PRO A 54 -23.81 -12.64 17.36
N ARG A 55 -24.75 -11.70 17.57
CA ARG A 55 -24.46 -10.27 17.78
C ARG A 55 -23.43 -9.98 18.89
N ASN A 56 -23.38 -10.81 19.93
CA ASN A 56 -22.42 -10.69 21.05
C ASN A 56 -20.98 -11.07 20.68
N LYS A 57 -20.75 -11.66 19.50
CA LYS A 57 -19.42 -12.03 18.97
C LYS A 57 -18.92 -11.08 17.89
N CYS A 58 -19.71 -10.08 17.49
CA CYS A 58 -19.34 -9.10 16.47
C CYS A 58 -18.41 -8.01 17.03
N ASN A 59 -17.19 -8.40 17.39
CA ASN A 59 -16.13 -7.47 17.75
C ASN A 59 -14.78 -7.92 17.18
N ASP A 60 -13.87 -6.95 17.05
CA ASP A 60 -12.59 -7.16 16.36
C ASP A 60 -11.74 -8.24 17.03
N LYS A 61 -11.68 -8.24 18.36
CA LYS A 61 -10.94 -9.25 19.13
C LYS A 61 -11.42 -10.68 18.84
N ALA A 62 -12.73 -10.89 18.72
CA ALA A 62 -13.29 -12.19 18.39
C ALA A 62 -12.98 -12.59 16.94
N TYR A 63 -13.08 -11.65 16.00
CA TYR A 63 -12.70 -11.86 14.60
C TYR A 63 -11.22 -12.28 14.48
N ARG A 64 -10.32 -11.51 15.10
CA ARG A 64 -8.88 -11.78 15.09
C ARG A 64 -8.57 -13.17 15.63
N LYS A 65 -9.18 -13.53 16.78
CA LYS A 65 -9.04 -14.88 17.34
C LYS A 65 -9.53 -15.97 16.37
N ALA A 66 -10.67 -15.77 15.72
CA ALA A 66 -11.23 -16.73 14.78
C ALA A 66 -10.37 -16.91 13.52
N LYS A 67 -9.68 -15.86 13.07
CA LYS A 67 -8.78 -15.88 11.92
C LYS A 67 -7.33 -16.22 12.24
N GLY A 68 -7.01 -16.49 13.51
CA GLY A 68 -5.63 -16.75 13.95
C GLY A 68 -4.71 -15.53 13.87
N LEU A 69 -5.27 -14.32 13.80
CA LEU A 69 -4.52 -13.06 13.77
C LEU A 69 -4.01 -12.69 15.16
N ARG A 70 -2.89 -11.97 15.21
CA ARG A 70 -2.31 -11.51 16.48
C ARG A 70 -3.29 -10.64 17.24
N ALA A 71 -3.52 -10.93 18.52
CA ALA A 71 -4.41 -10.09 19.34
C ALA A 71 -3.84 -8.66 19.54
N LYS A 72 -2.52 -8.53 19.58
CA LYS A 72 -1.78 -7.26 19.74
C LYS A 72 -0.42 -7.37 19.04
N TYR A 73 0.08 -6.23 18.57
CA TYR A 73 1.45 -6.05 18.11
C TYR A 73 2.32 -5.41 19.19
N THR A 74 3.63 -5.61 19.10
CA THR A 74 4.61 -4.96 19.99
C THR A 74 4.70 -3.47 19.67
N LYS A 75 5.16 -2.66 20.62
CA LYS A 75 5.39 -1.23 20.40
C LYS A 75 6.31 -0.99 19.20
N ALA A 76 7.38 -1.79 19.07
CA ALA A 76 8.33 -1.69 17.96
C ALA A 76 7.68 -1.96 16.59
N ALA A 77 6.75 -2.92 16.49
CA ALA A 77 6.03 -3.17 15.24
C ALA A 77 5.10 -2.02 14.87
N VAL A 78 4.46 -1.39 15.87
CA VAL A 78 3.64 -0.19 15.66
C VAL A 78 4.49 1.00 15.22
N GLU A 79 5.62 1.23 15.88
CA GLU A 79 6.57 2.30 15.50
C GLU A 79 7.14 2.08 14.09
N TYR A 80 7.47 0.84 13.74
CA TYR A 80 7.89 0.47 12.39
C TYR A 80 6.82 0.83 11.35
N ALA A 81 5.55 0.45 11.60
CA ALA A 81 4.46 0.77 10.69
C ALA A 81 4.29 2.29 10.49
N LEU A 82 4.26 3.05 11.59
CA LEU A 82 4.10 4.51 11.54
C LEU A 82 5.33 5.24 10.97
N GLY A 83 6.52 4.63 11.04
CA GLY A 83 7.75 5.15 10.43
C GLY A 83 7.91 4.78 8.96
N TRP A 84 7.13 3.84 8.43
CA TRP A 84 7.27 3.35 7.06
C TRP A 84 6.55 4.26 6.07
N LYS A 85 7.16 4.47 4.88
CA LYS A 85 6.71 5.44 3.88
C LYS A 85 5.26 5.27 3.41
N GLU A 86 4.74 4.03 3.38
CA GLU A 86 3.40 3.75 2.89
C GLU A 86 2.31 4.12 3.90
N MET A 87 2.51 3.81 5.19
CA MET A 87 1.55 4.14 6.25
C MET A 87 1.79 5.54 6.83
N GLY A 88 3.03 5.85 7.16
CA GLY A 88 3.43 7.11 7.74
C GLY A 88 2.80 7.39 9.10
N ALA A 89 3.20 8.51 9.72
CA ALA A 89 2.76 8.86 11.06
C ALA A 89 1.25 9.13 11.16
N GLN A 90 0.65 9.65 10.08
CA GLN A 90 -0.75 10.06 10.05
C GLN A 90 -1.35 9.82 8.67
N LEU A 91 -2.65 9.50 8.66
CA LEU A 91 -3.44 9.46 7.45
C LEU A 91 -3.70 10.89 6.96
N VAL A 92 -3.37 11.14 5.69
CA VAL A 92 -3.76 12.35 4.98
C VAL A 92 -5.20 12.18 4.50
N LEU A 93 -6.09 13.03 4.99
CA LEU A 93 -7.49 13.04 4.57
C LEU A 93 -7.65 13.74 3.22
N GLU A 94 -8.86 13.75 2.67
CA GLU A 94 -9.11 14.42 1.38
C GLU A 94 -8.70 15.90 1.44
N ARG A 95 -8.48 16.49 0.26
CA ARG A 95 -7.92 17.85 0.14
C ARG A 95 -8.71 18.83 1.02
N GLY A 96 -8.03 19.43 1.99
CA GLY A 96 -8.58 20.44 2.90
C GLY A 96 -9.14 19.89 4.22
N GLN A 97 -9.19 18.57 4.42
CA GLN A 97 -9.68 17.95 5.66
C GLN A 97 -8.58 17.71 6.72
N GLY A 98 -7.32 17.95 6.36
CA GLY A 98 -6.18 17.81 7.27
C GLY A 98 -5.65 16.39 7.39
N ARG A 99 -5.16 16.04 8.59
CA ARG A 99 -4.54 14.75 8.90
C ARG A 99 -5.19 14.17 10.14
N ARG A 100 -5.26 12.83 10.23
CA ARG A 100 -5.68 12.14 11.46
C ARG A 100 -4.72 11.02 11.83
N ASP A 101 -4.72 10.69 13.11
CA ASP A 101 -4.01 9.52 13.60
C ASP A 101 -4.66 8.22 13.10
N TRP A 102 -3.81 7.22 12.90
CA TRP A 102 -4.23 5.88 12.59
C TRP A 102 -4.84 5.20 13.82
N THR A 103 -5.95 4.50 13.62
CA THR A 103 -6.54 3.69 14.69
C THR A 103 -5.70 2.43 14.92
N THR A 104 -5.79 1.84 16.11
CA THR A 104 -5.13 0.56 16.41
C THR A 104 -5.55 -0.55 15.44
N GLU A 105 -6.81 -0.54 15.02
CA GLU A 105 -7.32 -1.53 14.07
C GLU A 105 -6.67 -1.37 12.68
N GLU A 106 -6.52 -0.15 12.19
CA GLU A 106 -5.84 0.13 10.92
C GLU A 106 -4.38 -0.29 10.93
N ILE A 107 -3.67 0.01 12.03
CA ILE A 107 -2.27 -0.40 12.22
C ILE A 107 -2.18 -1.93 12.24
N ASN A 108 -3.07 -2.60 12.97
CA ASN A 108 -3.08 -4.05 13.02
C ASN A 108 -3.38 -4.66 11.65
N ALA A 109 -4.34 -4.11 10.89
CA ALA A 109 -4.66 -4.59 9.55
C ALA A 109 -3.48 -4.46 8.58
N TYR A 110 -2.76 -3.33 8.65
CA TYR A 110 -1.54 -3.11 7.87
C TYR A 110 -0.45 -4.15 8.20
N LEU A 111 -0.21 -4.40 9.49
CA LEU A 111 0.77 -5.38 9.95
C LEU A 111 0.36 -6.83 9.62
N ASP A 112 -0.92 -7.17 9.75
CA ASP A 112 -1.46 -8.49 9.38
C ASP A 112 -1.24 -8.74 7.89
N PHE A 113 -1.50 -7.73 7.05
CA PHE A 113 -1.25 -7.82 5.61
C PHE A 113 0.23 -8.04 5.31
N GLY A 114 1.13 -7.28 5.94
CA GLY A 114 2.57 -7.45 5.76
C GLY A 114 3.07 -8.84 6.18
N GLU A 115 2.59 -9.38 7.31
CA GLU A 115 2.94 -10.76 7.74
C GLU A 115 2.40 -11.81 6.76
N ALA A 116 1.17 -11.62 6.24
CA ALA A 116 0.58 -12.54 5.27
C ALA A 116 1.30 -12.50 3.92
N GLU A 117 1.67 -11.31 3.45
CA GLU A 117 2.36 -11.12 2.18
C GLU A 117 3.79 -11.67 2.24
N ASN A 118 4.52 -11.44 3.34
CA ASN A 118 5.83 -12.06 3.53
C ASN A 118 5.75 -13.58 3.46
N LYS A 119 4.76 -14.21 4.13
CA LYS A 119 4.56 -15.66 4.07
C LYS A 119 4.23 -16.14 2.64
N ARG A 120 3.44 -15.38 1.89
CA ARG A 120 3.13 -15.70 0.49
C ARG A 120 4.40 -15.67 -0.37
N ILE A 121 5.23 -14.64 -0.21
CA ILE A 121 6.49 -14.50 -0.92
C ILE A 121 7.46 -15.62 -0.52
N GLU A 122 7.61 -15.91 0.77
CA GLU A 122 8.44 -17.02 1.27
C GLU A 122 8.00 -18.36 0.66
N GLN A 123 6.70 -18.64 0.61
CA GLN A 123 6.18 -19.87 0.00
C GLN A 123 6.42 -19.91 -1.52
N ALA A 124 6.30 -18.77 -2.21
CA ALA A 124 6.60 -18.68 -3.64
C ALA A 124 8.09 -18.97 -3.90
N VAL A 125 8.99 -18.41 -3.09
CA VAL A 125 10.44 -18.66 -3.16
C VAL A 125 10.76 -20.13 -2.88
N ILE A 126 10.18 -20.74 -1.85
CA ILE A 126 10.36 -22.18 -1.55
C ILE A 126 9.94 -23.03 -2.74
N THR A 127 8.75 -22.76 -3.31
CA THR A 127 8.23 -23.48 -4.48
C THR A 127 9.18 -23.36 -5.67
N GLN A 128 9.75 -22.16 -5.88
CA GLN A 128 10.72 -21.91 -6.93
C GLN A 128 12.00 -22.73 -6.75
N LEU A 129 12.52 -22.77 -5.52
CA LEU A 129 13.71 -23.54 -5.16
C LEU A 129 13.48 -25.05 -5.39
N GLU A 130 12.31 -25.56 -5.01
CA GLU A 130 11.92 -26.96 -5.24
C GLU A 130 11.81 -27.32 -6.74
N GLN A 131 11.38 -26.36 -7.58
CA GLN A 131 11.29 -26.53 -9.03
C GLN A 131 12.64 -26.43 -9.76
N GLY A 132 13.75 -26.32 -9.02
CA GLY A 132 15.09 -26.20 -9.60
C GLY A 132 15.38 -24.77 -10.06
N TYR A 133 15.20 -23.81 -9.15
CA TYR A 133 15.35 -22.38 -9.44
C TYR A 133 16.63 -22.07 -10.22
N ASN A 134 16.45 -21.47 -11.40
CA ASN A 134 17.54 -21.20 -12.31
C ASN A 134 17.82 -19.69 -12.37
N LEU A 135 18.94 -19.27 -11.78
CA LEU A 135 19.44 -17.89 -11.74
C LEU A 135 20.05 -17.41 -13.08
N ASN A 136 19.92 -18.15 -14.18
CA ASN A 136 20.53 -17.81 -15.48
C ASN A 136 20.20 -16.40 -15.99
N GLY A 137 19.13 -15.75 -15.50
CA GLY A 137 18.76 -14.37 -15.85
C GLY A 137 19.30 -13.26 -14.93
N GLY A 138 20.04 -13.60 -13.86
CA GLY A 138 20.62 -12.66 -12.91
C GLY A 138 19.61 -11.75 -12.19
N LEU A 139 20.09 -10.60 -11.69
CA LEU A 139 19.26 -9.65 -10.92
C LEU A 139 18.08 -9.07 -11.71
N ASN A 140 18.22 -8.91 -13.04
CA ASN A 140 17.16 -8.35 -13.88
C ASN A 140 15.94 -9.27 -13.95
N ALA A 141 16.15 -10.59 -14.08
CA ALA A 141 15.05 -11.55 -14.11
C ALA A 141 14.28 -11.60 -12.79
N ILE A 142 14.99 -11.48 -11.65
CA ILE A 142 14.39 -11.37 -10.32
C ILE A 142 13.52 -10.11 -10.23
N GLN A 143 14.03 -8.97 -10.71
CA GLN A 143 13.28 -7.72 -10.70
C GLN A 143 12.02 -7.79 -11.57
N GLU A 144 12.13 -8.35 -12.78
CA GLU A 144 10.98 -8.52 -13.67
C GLU A 144 9.91 -9.45 -13.09
N GLU A 145 10.33 -10.51 -12.41
CA GLU A 145 9.42 -11.41 -11.71
C GLU A 145 8.70 -10.70 -10.56
N ALA A 146 9.41 -9.92 -9.74
CA ALA A 146 8.80 -9.11 -8.70
C ALA A 146 7.80 -8.08 -9.25
N ILE A 147 8.11 -7.46 -10.40
CA ILE A 147 7.19 -6.54 -11.09
C ILE A 147 5.93 -7.28 -11.55
N ARG A 148 6.08 -8.46 -12.17
CA ARG A 148 4.94 -9.27 -12.64
C ARG A 148 4.06 -9.72 -11.47
N ASP A 149 4.66 -10.15 -10.37
CA ASP A 149 3.92 -10.55 -9.17
C ASP A 149 3.15 -9.37 -8.56
N ASN A 150 3.79 -8.21 -8.41
CA ASN A 150 3.12 -6.99 -7.94
C ASN A 150 1.95 -6.58 -8.85
N GLN A 151 2.13 -6.63 -10.17
CA GLN A 151 1.06 -6.37 -11.14
C GLN A 151 -0.08 -7.37 -11.02
N ALA A 152 0.23 -8.66 -10.84
CA ALA A 152 -0.77 -9.70 -10.65
C ALA A 152 -1.58 -9.49 -9.35
N GLN A 153 -0.94 -9.09 -8.26
CA GLN A 153 -1.63 -8.75 -7.01
C GLN A 153 -2.51 -7.51 -7.16
N GLN A 154 -2.04 -6.48 -7.87
CA GLN A 154 -2.86 -5.31 -8.17
C GLN A 154 -4.10 -5.68 -9.00
N LEU A 155 -3.93 -6.47 -10.06
CA LEU A 155 -5.04 -6.92 -10.90
C LEU A 155 -6.04 -7.78 -10.11
N TYR A 156 -5.54 -8.66 -9.24
CA TYR A 156 -6.39 -9.44 -8.35
C TYR A 156 -7.22 -8.51 -7.45
N TYR A 157 -6.57 -7.54 -6.80
CA TYR A 157 -7.26 -6.53 -5.98
C TYR A 157 -8.31 -5.76 -6.78
N ASP A 158 -7.96 -5.26 -7.96
CA ASP A 158 -8.88 -4.50 -8.81
C ASP A 158 -10.11 -5.34 -9.18
N SER A 159 -9.92 -6.61 -9.56
CA SER A 159 -11.01 -7.54 -9.91
C SER A 159 -12.00 -7.78 -8.77
N GLN A 160 -11.53 -7.78 -7.52
CA GLN A 160 -12.38 -7.96 -6.35
C GLN A 160 -13.19 -6.69 -6.02
N ASN A 161 -12.66 -5.50 -6.33
CA ASN A 161 -13.33 -4.23 -6.02
C ASN A 161 -14.19 -3.68 -7.17
N THR A 162 -14.03 -4.17 -8.40
CA THR A 162 -14.92 -3.81 -9.51
C THR A 162 -16.38 -4.23 -9.27
N HIS A 163 -16.60 -5.25 -8.42
CA HIS A 163 -17.94 -5.76 -8.10
C HIS A 163 -18.66 -5.00 -6.96
N GLN A 164 -18.07 -3.95 -6.38
CA GLN A 164 -18.67 -3.16 -5.29
C GLN A 164 -19.25 -1.80 -5.72
N LYS A 165 -19.27 -1.49 -7.02
CA LYS A 165 -19.78 -0.20 -7.58
C LYS A 165 -21.19 -0.29 -8.21
N LEU A 166 -22.12 -1.03 -7.60
CA LEU A 166 -23.55 -1.02 -7.99
C LEU A 166 -24.42 -0.50 -6.86
#